data_AF-A0AAV5SAL5-F1
#
_entry.id   AF-A0AAV5SAL5-F1
#
_cell.length_a   1.000
_cell.length_b   1.000
_cell.length_c   1.000
_cell.angle_alpha   90.00
_cell.angle_beta   90.00
_cell.angle_gamma   90.00
#
_symmetry.space_group_name_H-M   'P 1'
#
loop_
_entity.id
_entity.type
_entity.pdbx_description
1 polymer ?
#
loop_
_entity_poly.entity_id
_entity_poly.type
_entity_poly.pdbx_seq_one_letter_code
_entity_poly.pdbx_strand_id
1 'polypeptide(L)'
;IHVTDCLPNSELRTVKAKEVTTEHCLMTIHAPAQKLRMERIASVTKTFERGIYSPLTSSGDIIVNDVVCSCHSNIAVRTLQQS
;
A
#
# COMPACT_ATOMS: atom_id res chain seq x y z
N ILE A 1 -3.01 2.87 1.20
CA ILE A 1 -2.04 1.84 1.67
C ILE A 1 -2.66 1.15 2.87
N HIS A 2 -2.59 -0.17 2.93
CA HIS A 2 -3.13 -0.93 4.07
C HIS A 2 -2.11 -0.96 5.20
N VAL A 3 -2.53 -0.55 6.39
CA VAL A 3 -1.68 -0.46 7.58
C VAL A 3 -2.37 -1.03 8.81
N THR A 4 -1.58 -1.38 9.82
CA THR A 4 -2.01 -1.74 11.16
C THR A 4 -1.19 -0.98 12.21
N ASP A 5 -1.55 -1.13 13.49
CA ASP A 5 -0.83 -0.54 14.64
C ASP A 5 0.27 -1.46 15.20
N CYS A 6 0.73 -2.44 14.40
CA CYS A 6 1.75 -3.41 14.80
C CYS A 6 1.39 -4.31 16.00
N LEU A 7 0.15 -4.29 16.47
CA LEU A 7 -0.31 -5.14 17.57
C LEU A 7 -0.93 -6.45 17.04
N PRO A 8 -0.81 -7.56 17.79
CA PRO A 8 -1.59 -8.76 17.51
C PRO A 8 -3.08 -8.43 17.46
N ASN A 9 -3.80 -8.94 16.45
CA ASN A 9 -5.23 -8.69 16.22
C ASN A 9 -5.61 -7.22 15.95
N SER A 10 -4.65 -6.35 15.62
CA SER A 10 -4.98 -5.00 15.16
C SER A 10 -5.74 -5.04 13.83
N GLU A 11 -6.72 -4.15 13.71
CA GLU A 11 -7.54 -4.05 12.50
C GLU A 11 -6.71 -3.53 11.32
N LEU A 12 -6.90 -4.15 10.16
CA LEU A 12 -6.33 -3.66 8.91
C LEU A 12 -7.16 -2.49 8.41
N ARG A 13 -6.52 -1.32 8.25
CA ARG A 13 -7.18 -0.13 7.73
C ARG A 13 -6.47 0.43 6.50
N THR A 14 -7.25 1.05 5.62
CA THR A 14 -6.70 1.82 4.51
C THR A 14 -6.46 3.26 4.94
N VAL A 15 -5.23 3.75 4.78
CA VAL A 15 -4.89 5.16 4.99
C VAL A 15 -4.28 5.77 3.72
N LYS A 16 -4.31 7.10 3.60
CA LYS A 16 -3.58 7.78 2.52
C LYS A 16 -2.08 7.66 2.78
N ALA A 17 -1.29 7.50 1.72
CA ALA A 17 0.17 7.35 1.86
C ALA A 17 0.83 8.51 2.65
N LYS A 18 0.30 9.73 2.52
CA LYS A 18 0.78 10.92 3.25
C LYS A 18 0.54 10.88 4.78
N GLU A 19 -0.33 10.00 5.26
CA GLU A 19 -0.67 9.83 6.68
C GLU A 19 0.11 8.68 7.33
N VAL A 20 0.87 7.92 6.53
CA VAL A 20 1.69 6.80 7.01
C VAL A 20 2.91 7.33 7.78
N THR A 21 3.25 6.66 8.88
CA THR A 21 4.36 7.00 9.78
C THR A 21 5.09 5.72 10.22
N THR A 22 6.23 5.87 10.91
CA THR A 22 7.02 4.76 11.48
C THR A 22 6.34 4.03 12.65
N GLU A 23 5.20 4.52 13.11
CA GLU A 23 4.37 3.85 14.12
C GLU A 23 3.43 2.80 13.51
N HIS A 24 3.31 2.77 12.19
CA HIS A 24 2.47 1.83 11.47
C HIS A 24 3.25 0.58 11.03
N CYS A 25 2.51 -0.52 10.82
CA CYS A 25 2.97 -1.72 10.15
C CYS A 25 2.30 -1.89 8.79
N LEU A 26 3.05 -2.36 7.80
CA LEU A 26 2.55 -2.77 6.49
C LEU A 26 2.19 -4.25 6.52
N MET A 27 1.17 -4.61 5.75
CA MET A 27 0.89 -6.00 5.42
C MET A 27 1.70 -6.40 4.20
N THR A 28 2.58 -7.38 4.35
CA THR A 28 3.45 -7.87 3.27
C THR A 28 3.23 -9.36 2.99
N ILE A 29 3.51 -9.79 1.76
CA ILE A 29 3.40 -11.19 1.32
C ILE A 29 4.75 -11.63 0.77
N HIS A 30 5.33 -12.66 1.39
CA HIS A 30 6.63 -13.19 0.98
C HIS A 30 6.51 -14.56 0.32
N ALA A 31 7.24 -14.78 -0.77
CA ALA A 31 7.43 -16.09 -1.38
C ALA A 31 8.40 -16.97 -0.55
N PRO A 32 8.36 -18.32 -0.64
CA PRO A 32 7.46 -19.14 -1.47
C PRO A 32 6.11 -19.47 -0.81
N ALA A 33 5.97 -19.21 0.50
CA ALA A 33 4.81 -19.67 1.27
C ALA A 33 3.58 -18.76 1.15
N GLN A 34 3.65 -17.64 0.42
CA GLN A 34 2.60 -16.61 0.28
C GLN A 34 1.96 -16.23 1.63
N LYS A 35 2.78 -16.17 2.68
CA LYS A 35 2.30 -15.86 4.04
C LYS A 35 2.25 -14.35 4.22
N LEU A 36 1.10 -13.88 4.71
CA LEU A 36 0.93 -12.52 5.18
C LEU A 36 1.79 -12.30 6.42
N ARG A 37 2.51 -11.17 6.44
CA ARG A 37 3.33 -10.71 7.57
C ARG A 37 3.03 -9.24 7.85
N MET A 38 3.12 -8.86 9.12
CA MET A 38 3.12 -7.46 9.52
C MET A 38 4.56 -7.01 9.69
N GLU A 39 4.97 -5.97 8.97
CA GLU A 39 6.32 -5.43 9.04
C GLU A 39 6.28 -3.94 9.39
N ARG A 40 7.02 -3.55 10.44
CA ARG A 40 7.06 -2.16 10.90
C ARG A 40 7.78 -1.28 9.88
N ILE A 41 7.22 -0.10 9.62
CA ILE A 41 7.83 0.88 8.73
C ILE A 41 9.08 1.47 9.38
N ALA A 42 10.23 1.26 8.74
CA ALA A 42 11.51 1.79 9.22
C ALA A 42 11.70 3.28 8.89
N SER A 43 11.22 3.74 7.74
CA SER A 43 11.35 5.13 7.30
C SER A 43 10.27 5.50 6.30
N VAL A 44 9.98 6.81 6.19
CA VAL A 44 9.07 7.39 5.19
C VAL A 44 9.77 8.55 4.51
N THR A 45 9.88 8.50 3.19
CA THR A 45 10.53 9.53 2.38
C THR A 45 9.67 9.89 1.17
N LYS A 46 9.92 11.06 0.59
CA LYS A 46 9.28 11.50 -0.67
C LYS A 46 10.28 11.36 -1.81
N THR A 47 9.85 10.79 -2.92
CA THR A 47 10.61 10.72 -4.16
C THR A 47 9.89 11.49 -5.27
N PHE A 48 10.65 11.94 -6.28
CA PHE A 48 10.12 12.60 -7.48
C PHE A 48 10.59 11.81 -8.68
N GLU A 49 9.65 11.13 -9.34
CA GLU A 49 9.93 10.19 -10.44
C GLU A 49 8.96 10.43 -11.61
N ARG A 50 9.29 9.88 -12.78
CA ARG A 50 8.50 10.05 -14.01
C ARG A 50 7.56 8.87 -14.22
N GLY A 51 6.29 9.18 -14.45
CA GLY A 51 5.25 8.21 -14.82
C GLY A 51 4.47 7.68 -13.61
N ILE A 52 3.23 7.28 -13.84
CA ILE A 52 2.34 6.69 -12.82
C ILE A 52 1.56 5.52 -13.41
N TYR A 53 1.37 4.47 -12.62
CA TYR A 53 0.56 3.29 -12.99
C TYR A 53 -0.40 2.95 -11.84
N SER A 54 -1.67 2.72 -12.15
CA SER A 54 -2.75 2.56 -11.16
C SER A 54 -3.89 1.72 -11.75
N PRO A 55 -3.68 0.42 -11.96
CA PRO A 55 -4.71 -0.47 -12.48
C PRO A 55 -5.80 -0.68 -11.43
N LEU A 56 -7.04 -0.89 -11.89
CA LEU A 56 -8.14 -1.30 -11.02
C LEU A 56 -8.34 -2.81 -11.15
N THR A 57 -8.01 -3.54 -10.08
CA THR A 57 -8.26 -4.98 -9.97
C THR A 57 -9.71 -5.25 -9.58
N SER A 58 -10.18 -6.48 -9.77
CA SER A 58 -11.53 -6.90 -9.35
C SER A 58 -11.74 -6.86 -7.83
N SER A 59 -10.68 -7.05 -7.03
CA SER A 59 -10.73 -6.95 -5.57
C SER A 59 -10.64 -5.50 -5.07
N GLY A 60 -10.18 -4.56 -5.89
CA GLY A 60 -9.87 -3.20 -5.45
C GLY A 60 -8.53 -3.07 -4.71
N ASP A 61 -7.77 -4.16 -4.60
CA ASP A 61 -6.44 -4.24 -3.98
C ASP A 61 -5.40 -4.81 -4.94
N ILE A 62 -4.14 -4.41 -4.75
CA ILE A 62 -2.98 -4.82 -5.54
C ILE A 62 -1.78 -5.04 -4.62
N ILE A 63 -0.94 -6.02 -4.96
CA ILE A 63 0.35 -6.27 -4.31
C ILE A 63 1.42 -5.59 -5.16
N VAL A 64 2.17 -4.67 -4.57
CA VAL A 64 3.29 -3.97 -5.23
C VAL A 64 4.50 -4.05 -4.31
N ASN A 65 5.62 -4.56 -4.81
CA ASN A 65 6.83 -4.79 -4.02
C ASN A 65 6.53 -5.49 -2.69
N ASP A 66 5.79 -6.59 -2.78
CA ASP A 66 5.34 -7.42 -1.64
C ASP A 66 4.39 -6.74 -0.65
N VAL A 67 4.01 -5.48 -0.84
CA VAL A 67 3.08 -4.74 0.05
C VAL A 67 1.66 -4.77 -0.49
N VAL A 68 0.69 -5.10 0.37
CA VAL A 68 -0.73 -5.07 0.01
C VAL A 68 -1.24 -3.62 0.06
N CYS A 69 -1.81 -3.13 -1.04
CA CYS A 69 -2.26 -1.76 -1.21
C CYS A 69 -3.65 -1.69 -1.85
N SER A 70 -4.43 -0.65 -1.53
CA SER A 70 -5.63 -0.33 -2.29
C SER A 70 -5.30 0.31 -3.63
N CYS A 71 -6.04 -0.06 -4.68
CA CYS A 71 -5.96 0.53 -6.02
C CYS A 71 -6.53 1.95 -6.09
N HIS A 72 -7.24 2.41 -5.05
CA HIS A 72 -7.88 3.72 -5.03
C HIS A 72 -6.91 4.79 -4.54
N SER A 73 -6.42 5.61 -5.46
CA SER A 73 -5.83 6.91 -5.12
C SER A 73 -6.92 7.97 -5.27
N ASN A 74 -7.12 8.82 -4.27
CA ASN A 74 -8.07 9.94 -4.35
C ASN A 74 -7.60 11.07 -5.29
N ILE A 75 -6.64 10.78 -6.18
CA ILE A 75 -6.20 11.66 -7.23
C ILE A 75 -7.15 11.43 -8.40
N ALA A 76 -7.69 12.51 -8.98
CA ALA A 76 -8.51 12.46 -10.18
C ALA A 76 -7.63 12.10 -11.41
N VAL A 77 -7.21 10.84 -11.51
CA VAL A 77 -6.24 10.32 -12.50
C VAL A 77 -6.92 9.67 -13.71
N ARG A 78 -8.26 9.62 -13.79
CA ARG A 78 -8.92 9.08 -15.00
C ARG A 78 -8.44 9.75 -16.30
N THR A 79 -7.91 10.98 -16.22
CA THR A 79 -7.41 11.76 -17.36
C THR A 79 -5.91 11.60 -17.66
N LEU A 80 -5.08 11.03 -16.76
CA LEU A 80 -3.62 10.93 -16.97
C LEU A 80 -3.14 9.53 -17.40
N GLN A 81 -3.99 8.52 -17.28
CA GLN A 81 -3.64 7.11 -17.59
C GLN A 81 -4.28 6.59 -18.88
N GLN A 82 -5.05 7.42 -19.58
CA GLN A 82 -5.54 7.12 -20.91
C GLN A 82 -4.57 7.71 -21.93
N SER A 83 -3.72 6.85 -22.49
CA SER A 83 -3.11 7.06 -23.80
C SER A 83 -4.00 6.47 -24.88
#